data_AF-A0A3B9MAJ5-F1
#
_entry.id   AF-A0A3B9MAJ5-F1
#
_cell.length_a   1.000
_cell.length_b   1.000
_cell.length_c   1.000
_cell.angle_alpha   90.00
_cell.angle_beta   90.00
_cell.angle_gamma   90.00
#
_symmetry.space_group_name_H-M   'P 1'
#
loop_
_entity.id
_entity.type
_entity.pdbx_description
1 polymer ?
#
loop_
_entity_poly.entity_id
_entity_poly.type
_entity_poly.pdbx_seq_one_letter_code
_entity_poly.pdbx_strand_id
1 'polypeptide(L)'
;MVPDGDAFILTLTASSRLELLRGLYDSQPEMLWPHIDVPAVALLARDGPASISSWKEHGASLLAELAPNVEIRWFDTPHDIPIFAPAEVAAVIERVSSAATASSGS
;
A
#
# COMPACT_ATOMS: atom_id res chain seq x y z
N MET A 1 -17.10 8.45 -11.28
CA MET A 1 -17.03 9.86 -11.71
C MET A 1 -17.83 9.99 -12.99
N VAL A 2 -18.74 10.96 -13.05
CA VAL A 2 -19.49 11.27 -14.27
C VAL A 2 -19.15 12.72 -14.63
N PRO A 3 -18.88 13.01 -15.91
CA PRO A 3 -18.67 14.39 -16.35
C PRO A 3 -19.96 15.21 -16.17
N ASP A 4 -19.84 16.36 -15.53
CA ASP A 4 -20.86 17.42 -15.52
C ASP A 4 -20.19 18.73 -15.98
N GLY A 5 -20.39 19.07 -17.25
CA GLY A 5 -19.62 20.13 -17.91
C GLY A 5 -18.11 19.85 -17.83
N ASP A 6 -17.36 20.82 -17.30
CA ASP A 6 -15.89 20.74 -17.12
C ASP A 6 -15.47 20.13 -15.76
N ALA A 7 -16.42 19.64 -14.96
CA ALA A 7 -16.15 19.10 -13.62
C ALA A 7 -16.37 17.60 -13.53
N PHE A 8 -15.55 16.94 -12.70
CA PHE A 8 -15.78 15.57 -12.26
C PHE A 8 -16.63 15.58 -10.99
N ILE A 9 -17.82 15.00 -11.05
CA ILE A 9 -18.66 14.85 -9.86
C ILE A 9 -18.41 13.49 -9.19
N LEU A 10 -18.23 13.54 -7.87
CA LEU A 10 -18.21 12.35 -7.01
C LEU A 10 -19.57 11.68 -7.08
N THR A 11 -19.63 10.50 -7.69
CA THR A 11 -20.86 9.72 -7.88
C THR A 11 -21.35 9.03 -6.61
N LEU A 12 -20.59 9.13 -5.52
CA LEU A 12 -20.91 8.49 -4.25
C LEU A 12 -21.86 9.37 -3.44
N THR A 13 -22.99 8.79 -3.03
CA THR A 13 -23.91 9.43 -2.09
C THR A 13 -23.23 9.68 -0.74
N ALA A 14 -23.80 10.56 0.10
CA ALA A 14 -23.30 10.79 1.45
C ALA A 14 -23.27 9.49 2.29
N SER A 15 -24.30 8.64 2.18
CA SER A 15 -24.35 7.36 2.87
C SER A 15 -23.25 6.41 2.39
N SER A 16 -23.04 6.29 1.08
CA SER A 16 -21.96 5.45 0.53
C SER A 16 -20.57 5.92 0.98
N ARG A 17 -20.35 7.24 1.06
CA ARG A 17 -19.08 7.79 1.57
C ARG A 17 -18.88 7.46 3.05
N LEU A 18 -19.92 7.57 3.88
CA LEU A 18 -19.84 7.23 5.30
C LEU A 18 -19.56 5.74 5.52
N GLU A 19 -20.19 4.87 4.73
CA GLU A 19 -19.95 3.43 4.77
C GLU A 19 -18.49 3.08 4.44
N LEU A 20 -17.92 3.70 3.40
CA LEU A 20 -16.51 3.52 3.06
C LEU A 20 -15.58 4.00 4.17
N LEU A 21 -15.85 5.17 4.75
CA LEU A 21 -15.03 5.71 5.85
C LEU A 21 -15.08 4.80 7.09
N ARG A 22 -16.26 4.25 7.41
CA ARG A 22 -16.39 3.26 8.49
C ARG A 22 -15.62 2.00 8.18
N GLY A 23 -15.75 1.46 6.97
CA GLY A 23 -15.00 0.28 6.55
C GLY A 23 -13.48 0.49 6.62
N LEU A 24 -12.98 1.66 6.23
CA LEU A 24 -11.56 2.01 6.37
C LEU A 24 -11.14 2.15 7.83
N TYR A 25 -11.97 2.79 8.66
CA TYR A 25 -11.67 2.98 10.08
C TYR A 25 -11.70 1.66 10.87
N ASP A 26 -12.65 0.79 10.59
CA ASP A 26 -12.84 -0.50 11.24
C ASP A 26 -11.88 -1.58 10.68
N SER A 27 -11.17 -1.27 9.58
CA SER A 27 -10.18 -2.18 9.00
C SER A 27 -9.00 -2.36 9.95
N GLN A 28 -8.61 -3.62 10.16
CA GLN A 28 -7.48 -4.01 11.03
C GLN A 28 -6.43 -4.74 10.18
N PRO A 29 -5.78 -4.06 9.22
CA PRO A 29 -4.76 -4.67 8.36
C PRO A 29 -3.60 -5.28 9.17
N GLU A 30 -3.31 -4.74 10.35
CA GLU A 30 -2.32 -5.25 11.30
C GLU A 30 -2.56 -6.71 11.71
N MET A 31 -3.83 -7.13 11.80
CA MET A 31 -4.18 -8.51 12.13
C MET A 31 -3.95 -9.47 10.96
N LEU A 32 -3.81 -8.96 9.74
CA LEU A 32 -3.65 -9.75 8.52
C LEU A 32 -2.18 -9.95 8.15
N TRP A 33 -1.28 -9.04 8.54
CA TRP A 33 0.16 -9.13 8.25
C TRP A 33 0.80 -10.47 8.63
N PRO A 34 0.53 -11.05 9.82
CA PRO A 34 1.12 -12.34 10.21
C PRO A 34 0.69 -13.53 9.34
N HIS A 35 -0.36 -13.37 8.53
CA HIS A 35 -0.90 -14.41 7.67
C HIS A 35 -0.35 -14.39 6.24
N ILE A 36 0.53 -13.43 5.91
CA ILE A 36 1.21 -13.43 4.61
C ILE A 36 2.31 -14.50 4.66
N ASP A 37 2.12 -15.61 3.96
CA ASP A 37 3.04 -16.75 3.91
C ASP A 37 3.81 -16.88 2.59
N VAL A 38 3.53 -15.99 1.63
CA VAL A 38 4.22 -15.90 0.34
C VAL A 38 5.31 -14.82 0.36
N PRO A 39 6.30 -14.89 -0.56
CA PRO A 39 7.22 -13.78 -0.76
C PRO A 39 6.45 -12.48 -1.04
N ALA A 40 6.72 -11.45 -0.23
CA ALA A 40 6.00 -10.18 -0.29
C ALA A 40 6.91 -9.01 0.04
N VAL A 41 6.52 -7.84 -0.46
CA VAL A 41 7.23 -6.56 -0.23
C VAL A 41 6.22 -5.44 -0.04
N ALA A 42 6.45 -4.61 0.98
CA ALA A 42 5.73 -3.36 1.20
C ALA A 42 6.56 -2.20 0.63
N LEU A 43 5.95 -1.44 -0.29
CA LEU A 43 6.56 -0.26 -0.90
C LEU A 43 6.07 0.99 -0.18
N LEU A 44 6.98 1.74 0.45
CA LEU A 44 6.65 2.92 1.24
C LEU A 44 7.30 4.17 0.65
N ALA A 45 6.52 5.25 0.56
CA ALA A 45 6.96 6.55 0.07
C ALA A 45 7.53 7.40 1.21
N ARG A 46 8.75 7.91 1.04
CA ARG A 46 9.38 8.80 2.02
C ARG A 46 8.77 10.20 1.98
N ASP A 47 8.53 10.74 0.80
CA ASP A 47 8.04 12.10 0.66
C ASP A 47 6.57 12.22 1.10
N GLY A 48 6.22 13.39 1.60
CA GLY A 48 4.88 13.71 2.07
C GLY A 48 4.89 14.76 3.17
N PRO A 49 3.70 15.20 3.63
CA PRO A 49 3.59 16.15 4.72
C PRO A 49 4.30 15.65 5.99
N ALA A 50 5.05 16.53 6.65
CA ALA A 50 5.76 16.18 7.89
C ALA A 50 4.81 15.63 8.99
N SER A 51 3.53 16.03 8.96
CA SER A 51 2.49 15.57 9.88
C SER A 51 2.23 14.05 9.81
N ILE A 52 2.56 13.39 8.70
CA ILE A 52 2.34 11.95 8.51
C ILE A 52 3.64 11.14 8.52
N SER A 53 4.81 11.79 8.50
CA SER A 53 6.10 11.09 8.41
C SER A 53 6.35 10.17 9.61
N SER A 54 6.02 10.62 10.83
CA SER A 54 6.15 9.78 12.04
C SER A 54 5.24 8.55 12.01
N TRP A 55 4.06 8.67 11.41
CA TRP A 55 3.12 7.57 11.26
C TRP A 55 3.63 6.52 10.27
N LYS A 56 4.25 6.96 9.17
CA LYS A 56 4.85 6.06 8.18
C LYS A 56 5.99 5.24 8.79
N GLU A 57 6.88 5.86 9.54
CA GLU A 57 7.99 5.18 10.23
C GLU A 57 7.49 4.22 11.32
N HIS A 58 6.48 4.63 12.09
CA HIS A 58 5.85 3.75 13.08
C HIS A 58 5.18 2.54 12.43
N GLY A 59 4.41 2.75 11.36
CA GLY A 59 3.77 1.67 10.62
C GLY A 59 4.77 0.70 10.00
N ALA A 60 5.90 1.19 9.46
CA ALA A 60 6.98 0.34 8.95
C ALA A 60 7.61 -0.51 10.06
N SER A 61 7.81 0.09 11.24
CA SER A 61 8.35 -0.63 12.41
C SER A 61 7.39 -1.73 12.87
N LEU A 62 6.10 -1.42 12.97
CA LEU A 62 5.07 -2.39 13.32
C LEU A 62 4.96 -3.52 12.29
N LEU A 63 5.03 -3.20 11.00
CA LEU A 63 5.04 -4.20 9.94
C LEU A 63 6.24 -5.15 10.07
N ALA A 64 7.43 -4.61 10.33
CA ALA A 64 8.64 -5.42 10.50
C ALA A 64 8.53 -6.38 11.70
N GLU A 65 7.80 -5.99 12.75
CA GLU A 65 7.51 -6.85 13.91
C GLU A 65 6.46 -7.92 13.61
N LEU A 66 5.35 -7.56 12.93
CA LEU A 66 4.21 -8.45 12.70
C LEU A 66 4.41 -9.42 11.54
N ALA A 67 5.18 -9.03 10.51
CA ALA A 67 5.46 -9.84 9.34
C ALA A 67 6.94 -9.76 8.96
N PRO A 68 7.83 -10.41 9.73
CA PRO A 68 9.28 -10.35 9.51
C PRO A 68 9.73 -10.95 8.17
N ASN A 69 8.85 -11.69 7.49
CA ASN A 69 9.06 -12.26 6.16
C ASN A 69 8.68 -11.30 5.02
N VAL A 70 8.04 -10.17 5.32
CA VAL A 70 7.71 -9.13 4.34
C VAL A 70 8.86 -8.13 4.26
N GLU A 71 9.45 -7.97 3.07
CA GLU A 71 10.47 -6.96 2.83
C GLU A 71 9.85 -5.56 2.88
N ILE A 72 10.49 -4.61 3.55
CA ILE A 72 10.08 -3.20 3.53
C ILE A 72 11.05 -2.43 2.64
N ARG A 73 10.54 -1.80 1.58
CA ARG A 73 11.34 -0.97 0.67
C ARG A 73 10.81 0.45 0.64
N TRP A 74 11.69 1.40 0.94
CA TRP A 74 11.41 2.82 0.87
C TRP A 74 11.78 3.40 -0.50
N PHE A 75 10.97 4.36 -0.97
CA PHE A 75 11.19 5.14 -2.18
C PHE A 75 11.21 6.63 -1.85
N ASP A 76 12.18 7.36 -2.38
CA ASP A 76 12.26 8.83 -2.28
C ASP A 76 11.36 9.46 -3.36
N THR A 77 10.05 9.24 -3.20
CA THR A 77 8.98 9.70 -4.09
C THR A 77 7.74 10.08 -3.27
N PRO A 78 6.77 10.81 -3.86
CA PRO A 78 5.43 10.98 -3.29
C PRO A 78 4.67 9.65 -3.13
N HIS A 79 3.49 9.70 -2.50
CA HIS A 79 2.67 8.52 -2.18
C HIS A 79 2.41 7.60 -3.38
N ASP A 80 2.18 8.16 -4.57
CA ASP A 80 1.87 7.38 -5.78
C ASP A 80 3.13 6.83 -6.45
N ILE A 81 3.91 6.05 -5.69
CA ILE A 81 5.21 5.48 -6.10
C ILE A 81 5.19 4.90 -7.53
N PRO A 82 4.17 4.14 -7.98
CA PRO A 82 4.16 3.59 -9.35
C PRO A 82 4.14 4.65 -10.46
N ILE A 83 3.66 5.87 -10.18
CA ILE A 83 3.67 6.98 -11.14
C ILE A 83 5.08 7.60 -11.23
N PHE A 84 5.78 7.73 -10.09
CA PHE A 84 7.06 8.43 -10.00
C PHE A 84 8.28 7.53 -10.23
N ALA A 85 8.19 6.24 -9.90
CA ALA A 85 9.26 5.26 -10.07
C ALA A 85 8.79 3.99 -10.78
N PRO A 86 8.16 4.09 -11.97
CA PRO A 86 7.50 2.96 -12.63
C PRO A 86 8.46 1.79 -12.93
N ALA A 87 9.67 2.08 -13.43
CA ALA A 87 10.65 1.05 -13.77
C ALA A 87 11.14 0.29 -12.53
N GLU A 88 11.36 0.99 -11.42
CA GLU A 88 11.81 0.36 -10.18
C GLU A 88 10.70 -0.48 -9.54
N VAL A 89 9.46 0.02 -9.55
CA VAL A 89 8.30 -0.74 -9.08
C VAL A 89 8.11 -2.00 -9.92
N ALA A 90 8.22 -1.91 -11.25
CA ALA A 90 8.13 -3.08 -12.14
C ALA A 90 9.20 -4.13 -11.80
N ALA A 91 10.46 -3.72 -11.61
CA ALA A 91 11.54 -4.63 -11.24
C ALA A 91 11.30 -5.32 -9.88
N VAL A 92 10.70 -4.61 -8.92
CA VAL A 92 10.32 -5.20 -7.63
C VAL A 92 9.21 -6.24 -7.80
N ILE A 93 8.18 -5.93 -8.57
CA ILE A 93 7.07 -6.85 -8.86
C ILE A 93 7.59 -8.11 -9.55
N GLU A 94 8.43 -7.97 -10.58
CA GLU A 94 9.02 -9.11 -11.31
C GLU A 94 9.81 -10.03 -10.38
N ARG A 95 10.66 -9.45 -9.52
CA ARG A 95 11.47 -10.20 -8.55
C ARG A 95 10.63 -10.98 -7.56
N VAL A 96 9.65 -10.33 -6.92
CA VAL A 96 8.81 -10.98 -5.89
C VAL A 96 7.92 -12.05 -6.50
N SER A 97 7.36 -11.79 -7.69
CA SER A 97 6.54 -12.77 -8.42
C SER A 97 7.36 -14.02 -8.82
N SER A 98 8.61 -13.81 -9.25
CA SER A 98 9.52 -14.91 -9.58
C SER A 98 9.85 -15.76 -8.35
N ALA A 99 10.08 -15.14 -7.19
CA ALA A 99 10.32 -15.84 -5.94
C ALA A 99 9.11 -16.68 -5.49
N ALA A 100 7.90 -16.13 -5.61
CA ALA A 100 6.66 -16.84 -5.26
C ALA A 100 6.39 -18.05 -6.17
N THR A 101 6.77 -17.96 -7.44
CA THR A 101 6.67 -19.10 -8.38
C THR A 101 7.64 -20.22 -7.99
N ALA A 102 8.87 -19.87 -7.61
CA ALA A 102 9.88 -20.84 -7.19
C ALA A 102 9.50 -21.56 -5.88
N SER A 103 8.88 -20.85 -4.93
CA SER A 103 8.43 -21.45 -3.66
C SER A 103 7.23 -22.39 -3.81
N SER A 104 6.40 -22.20 -4.84
CA SER A 104 5.22 -23.02 -5.09
C SER A 104 5.52 -24.34 -5.81
N GLY A 105 6.72 -24.48 -6.39
CA GLY A 105 7.17 -25.68 -7.12
C GLY A 105 8.09 -26.60 -6.32
N SER A 106 8.32 -26.32 -5.03
CA SER A 106 9.16 -27.11 -4.11
C SER A 106 8.35 -27.96 -3.15
#